data_AF-A0A9E2R1C3-F1
#
_entry.id   AF-A0A9E2R1C3-F1
#
_cell.length_a   1.000
_cell.length_b   1.000
_cell.length_c   1.000
_cell.angle_alpha   90.00
_cell.angle_beta   90.00
_cell.angle_gamma   90.00
#
_symmetry.space_group_name_H-M   'P 1'
#
loop_
_entity.id
_entity.type
_entity.pdbx_description
1 polymer ?
#
loop_
_entity_poly.entity_id
_entity_poly.type
_entity_poly.pdbx_seq_one_letter_code
_entity_poly.pdbx_strand_id
1 'polypeptide(L)'
;MHKPLGSTSGQAGAAGPEDQGWIDFRDQCRRQMRRPLDARIQFGFCRMYKPVLDDAPWRAFDTMAEYRAWCATRLPAYLGFRPAAK
;
A
#
# COMPACT_ATOMS: atom_id res chain seq x y z
N MET A 1 -36.33 7.26 12.77
CA MET A 1 -35.29 8.28 12.58
C MET A 1 -34.26 7.75 11.59
N HIS A 2 -34.47 8.05 10.31
CA HIS A 2 -33.61 7.66 9.20
C HIS A 2 -32.74 8.88 8.89
N LYS A 3 -31.42 8.79 9.10
CA LYS A 3 -30.48 9.85 8.69
C LYS A 3 -30.37 9.82 7.15
N PRO A 4 -30.56 10.94 6.44
CA PRO A 4 -30.39 10.96 5.00
C PRO A 4 -28.90 10.81 4.63
N LEU A 5 -28.63 9.99 3.61
CA LEU A 5 -27.34 9.82 2.96
C LEU A 5 -26.97 11.14 2.27
N GLY A 6 -25.98 11.84 2.84
CA GLY A 6 -25.34 12.96 2.19
C GLY A 6 -24.63 12.48 0.92
N SER A 7 -25.09 13.00 -0.22
CA SER A 7 -24.40 12.92 -1.51
C SER A 7 -23.03 13.60 -1.39
N THR A 8 -21.98 12.81 -1.17
CA THR A 8 -20.61 13.26 -1.37
C THR A 8 -20.34 13.28 -2.87
N SER A 9 -20.66 14.41 -3.49
CA SER A 9 -20.13 14.79 -4.79
C SER A 9 -18.60 14.67 -4.74
N GLY A 10 -18.07 13.64 -5.40
CA GLY A 10 -16.64 13.44 -5.58
C GLY A 10 -16.06 14.64 -6.30
N GLN A 11 -15.33 15.48 -5.57
CA GLN A 11 -14.50 16.50 -6.17
C GLN A 11 -13.34 15.77 -6.85
N ALA A 12 -13.42 15.67 -8.18
CA ALA A 12 -12.28 15.35 -9.03
C ALA A 12 -11.27 16.49 -8.86
N GLY A 13 -10.31 16.28 -7.95
CA GLY A 13 -9.20 17.21 -7.73
C GLY A 13 -8.41 17.40 -9.02
N ALA A 14 -8.16 18.66 -9.36
CA ALA A 14 -7.40 19.08 -10.53
C ALA A 14 -6.06 18.32 -10.62
N ALA A 15 -5.83 17.64 -11.73
CA ALA A 15 -4.63 16.85 -11.96
C ALA A 15 -3.43 17.77 -12.19
N GLY A 16 -2.64 17.99 -11.13
CA GLY A 16 -1.24 18.41 -11.29
C GLY A 16 -0.44 17.36 -12.08
N PRO A 17 0.82 17.63 -12.45
CA PRO A 17 1.66 16.64 -13.13
C PRO A 17 1.70 15.36 -12.31
N GLU A 18 1.37 14.26 -12.96
CA GLU A 18 1.26 12.96 -12.31
C GLU A 18 2.64 12.45 -11.91
N ASP A 19 2.75 11.90 -10.69
CA ASP A 19 4.00 11.34 -10.18
C ASP A 19 4.51 10.20 -11.09
N GLN A 20 5.82 10.18 -11.33
CA GLN A 20 6.48 9.20 -12.20
C GLN A 20 6.18 7.76 -11.78
N GLY A 21 6.06 7.51 -10.47
CA GLY A 21 5.71 6.19 -9.94
C GLY A 21 4.34 5.68 -10.41
N TRP A 22 3.38 6.57 -10.66
CA TRP A 22 2.06 6.21 -11.21
C TRP A 22 2.12 5.91 -12.71
N ILE A 23 2.93 6.66 -13.45
CA ILE A 23 3.18 6.44 -14.88
C ILE A 23 3.79 5.05 -15.08
N ASP A 24 4.86 4.74 -14.33
CA ASP A 24 5.57 3.47 -14.42
C ASP A 24 4.68 2.28 -14.05
N PHE A 25 3.87 2.44 -12.99
CA PHE A 25 2.91 1.41 -12.58
C PHE A 25 1.89 1.10 -13.68
N ARG A 26 1.28 2.11 -14.30
CA ARG A 26 0.32 1.88 -15.40
C ARG A 26 0.97 1.22 -16.60
N ASP A 27 2.19 1.60 -16.94
CA ASP A 27 2.92 0.96 -18.03
C ASP A 27 3.20 -0.52 -17.72
N GLN A 28 3.59 -0.84 -16.48
CA GLN A 28 3.76 -2.21 -16.03
C GLN A 28 2.46 -3.02 -16.12
N CYS A 29 1.32 -2.44 -15.71
CA CYS A 29 0.00 -3.08 -15.86
C CYS A 29 -0.31 -3.39 -17.33
N ARG A 30 -0.07 -2.45 -18.26
CA ARG A 30 -0.26 -2.68 -19.70
C ARG A 30 0.61 -3.84 -20.22
N ARG A 31 1.85 -3.95 -19.76
CA ARG A 31 2.75 -5.07 -20.10
C ARG A 31 2.23 -6.41 -19.56
N GLN A 32 1.68 -6.46 -18.35
CA GLN A 32 1.10 -7.68 -17.78
C GLN A 32 -0.14 -8.15 -18.52
N MET A 33 -0.98 -7.23 -19.01
CA MET A 33 -2.18 -7.58 -19.77
C MET A 33 -1.88 -8.26 -21.12
N ARG A 34 -0.65 -8.18 -21.61
CA ARG A 34 -0.19 -8.91 -22.81
C ARG A 34 0.26 -10.34 -22.52
N ARG A 35 0.37 -10.74 -21.24
CA ARG A 35 0.81 -12.09 -20.85
C ARG A 35 -0.35 -13.09 -20.83
N PRO A 36 -0.09 -14.40 -20.94
CA PRO A 36 -1.07 -15.45 -20.65
C PRO A 36 -1.70 -15.34 -19.26
N LEU A 37 -2.94 -15.83 -19.07
CA LEU A 37 -3.71 -15.65 -17.85
C LEU A 37 -3.08 -16.34 -16.63
N ASP A 38 -2.57 -17.56 -16.81
CA ASP A 38 -1.81 -18.32 -15.82
C ASP A 38 -0.62 -17.51 -15.29
N ALA A 39 0.14 -16.86 -16.20
CA ALA A 39 1.26 -16.00 -15.82
C ALA A 39 0.79 -14.75 -15.04
N ARG A 40 -0.39 -14.21 -15.32
CA ARG A 40 -0.96 -13.08 -14.56
C ARG A 40 -1.43 -13.50 -13.17
N ILE A 41 -1.96 -14.70 -13.01
CA ILE A 41 -2.39 -15.22 -11.70
C ILE A 41 -1.15 -15.49 -10.83
N GLN A 42 -0.13 -16.12 -11.40
CA GLN A 42 1.06 -16.52 -10.65
C GLN A 42 1.99 -15.36 -10.31
N PHE A 43 2.16 -14.40 -11.24
CA PHE A 43 3.12 -13.30 -11.12
C PHE A 43 2.48 -11.92 -11.16
N GLY A 44 1.15 -11.86 -11.01
CA GLY A 44 0.43 -10.62 -10.89
C GLY A 44 0.90 -9.82 -9.68
N PHE A 45 0.86 -8.50 -9.80
CA PHE A 45 1.18 -7.60 -8.72
C PHE A 45 0.05 -6.59 -8.54
N CYS A 46 -0.04 -6.04 -7.34
CA CYS A 46 -0.85 -4.89 -7.04
C CYS A 46 0.00 -3.84 -6.34
N ARG A 47 -0.31 -2.57 -6.58
CA ARG A 47 0.21 -1.48 -5.75
C ARG A 47 -0.74 -1.34 -4.57
N MET A 48 -0.24 -1.58 -3.37
CA MET A 48 -1.00 -1.50 -2.14
C MET A 48 -0.26 -0.56 -1.19
N TYR A 49 -0.98 0.42 -0.66
CA TYR A 49 -0.49 1.25 0.42
C TYR A 49 -0.40 0.43 1.72
N LYS A 50 0.78 0.40 2.32
CA LYS A 50 1.09 -0.22 3.61
C LYS A 50 1.16 0.89 4.66
N PRO A 51 0.14 1.04 5.51
CA PRO A 51 0.12 2.08 6.53
C PRO A 51 1.38 2.06 7.38
N VAL A 52 1.88 3.23 7.77
CA VAL A 52 3.07 3.46 8.59
C VAL A 52 4.39 3.12 7.89
N LEU A 53 4.45 2.05 7.09
CA LEU A 53 5.62 1.67 6.30
C LEU A 53 5.84 2.64 5.14
N ASP A 54 4.79 2.94 4.37
CA ASP A 54 4.89 3.80 3.19
C ASP A 54 4.88 5.30 3.54
N ASP A 55 4.62 5.65 4.81
CA ASP A 55 4.52 7.04 5.28
C ASP A 55 5.88 7.74 5.44
N ALA A 56 6.98 7.00 5.30
CA ALA A 56 8.32 7.57 5.27
C ALA A 56 9.19 6.81 4.26
N PRO A 57 10.11 7.51 3.57
CA PRO A 57 10.97 6.87 2.56
C PRO A 57 11.90 5.81 3.16
N TRP A 58 12.33 5.98 4.42
CA TRP A 58 13.15 5.01 5.14
C TRP A 58 13.03 5.20 6.65
N ARG A 59 13.37 4.15 7.40
CA ARG A 59 13.58 4.17 8.86
C ARG A 59 14.77 3.29 9.20
N ALA A 60 15.56 3.72 10.16
CA ALA A 60 16.68 2.97 10.71
C ALA A 60 16.57 2.90 12.23
N PHE A 61 17.13 1.85 12.83
CA PHE A 61 17.15 1.60 14.26
C PHE A 61 18.56 1.19 14.65
N ASP A 62 19.02 1.58 15.83
CA ASP A 62 20.37 1.24 16.29
C ASP A 62 20.45 -0.23 16.73
N THR A 63 19.32 -0.79 17.18
CA THR A 63 19.24 -2.20 17.58
C THR A 63 18.03 -2.94 17.01
N MET A 64 18.15 -4.26 16.91
CA MET A 64 17.02 -5.13 16.56
C MET A 64 15.91 -5.14 17.63
N ALA A 65 16.24 -4.83 18.88
CA ALA A 65 15.25 -4.75 19.96
C ALA A 65 14.33 -3.54 19.77
N GLU A 66 14.89 -2.38 19.43
CA GLU A 66 14.15 -1.17 19.09
C GLU A 66 13.25 -1.37 17.87
N TYR A 67 13.79 -1.96 16.80
CA TYR A 67 13.01 -2.30 15.60
C TYR A 67 11.80 -3.16 15.95
N ARG A 68 11.98 -4.24 16.72
CA ARG A 68 10.88 -5.15 17.11
C ARG A 68 9.84 -4.46 18.00
N ALA A 69 10.27 -3.65 18.96
CA ALA A 69 9.38 -2.89 19.83
C ALA A 69 8.55 -1.86 19.04
N TRP A 70 9.18 -1.19 18.07
CA TRP A 70 8.49 -0.28 17.16
C TRP A 70 7.47 -1.01 16.29
N CYS A 71 7.84 -2.14 15.67
CA CYS A 71 6.92 -2.97 14.88
C CYS A 71 5.70 -3.41 15.69
N ALA A 72 5.90 -3.86 16.94
CA ALA A 72 4.82 -4.34 17.80
C ALA A 72 3.80 -3.25 18.15
N THR A 73 4.23 -1.99 18.23
CA THR A 73 3.41 -0.86 18.69
C THR A 73 2.85 0.00 17.56
N ARG A 74 3.54 0.07 16.41
CA ARG A 74 3.19 0.98 15.31
C ARG A 74 2.56 0.30 14.10
N LEU A 75 2.88 -0.98 13.84
CA LEU A 75 2.39 -1.64 12.64
C LEU A 75 1.04 -2.35 12.86
N PRO A 76 0.11 -2.25 11.89
CA PRO A 76 -1.09 -3.07 11.89
C PRO A 76 -0.81 -4.57 11.96
N ALA A 77 -1.64 -5.32 12.69
CA ALA A 77 -1.42 -6.74 12.96
C ALA A 77 -1.36 -7.60 11.68
N TYR A 78 -2.15 -7.26 10.65
CA TYR A 78 -2.20 -7.99 9.40
C TYR A 78 -0.90 -7.95 8.59
N LEU A 79 0.03 -7.04 8.92
CA LEU A 79 1.34 -6.99 8.27
C LEU A 79 2.31 -8.05 8.80
N GLY A 80 1.98 -8.77 9.87
CA GLY A 80 2.75 -9.93 10.33
C GLY A 80 4.06 -9.62 11.07
N PHE A 81 4.31 -8.35 11.43
CA PHE A 81 5.53 -7.95 12.17
C PHE A 81 5.41 -8.05 13.69
N ARG A 82 4.31 -8.63 14.21
CA ARG A 82 4.15 -8.81 15.65
C ARG A 82 5.10 -9.92 16.14
N PRO A 83 5.59 -9.81 17.39
CA PRO A 83 6.30 -10.92 18.02
C PRO A 83 5.45 -12.20 17.97
N ALA A 84 6.10 -13.34 17.73
CA ALA A 84 5.44 -14.64 17.79
C ALA A 84 4.87 -14.85 19.19
N ALA A 85 3.64 -15.38 19.26
CA ALA A 85 3.10 -15.86 20.53
C ALA A 85 3.98 -17.02 21.02
N LYS A 86 4.28 -17.01 22.32
CA LYS A 86 5.06 -18.07 22.98
C LYS A 86 4.14 -19.20 23.43
#